data_AF-A0A7X3ZC56-F1
#
_entry.id   AF-A0A7X3ZC56-F1
#
_cell.length_a   1.000
_cell.length_b   1.000
_cell.length_c   1.000
_cell.angle_alpha   90.00
_cell.angle_beta   90.00
_cell.angle_gamma   90.00
#
_symmetry.space_group_name_H-M   'P 1'
#
loop_
_entity.id
_entity.type
_entity.pdbx_description
1 polymer ?
#
loop_
_entity_poly.entity_id
_entity_poly.type
_entity_poly.pdbx_seq_one_letter_code
_entity_poly.pdbx_strand_id
1 'polypeptide(L)'
;DLEIFAANGHVLDNVLDIDQSTSYGQRNLLFRNDSGRLAEVSAAVGPGFALERVSRGSATGDYDGDGDPDLLVFNSGQPLSLLRNDQGDANHWITIQLAGVNGNPNGIGARLTATSGDLVQTRELRGSRSYLSQSQLRICLGLGKRPQLDVLEVRWPSGRVEQFGPFAANQAIALVEGEGISAASDPP
;
A
#
# COMPACT_ATOMS: atom_id res chain seq x y z
N ASP A 1 4.47 -8.56 7.15
CA ASP A 1 4.09 -7.45 8.04
C ASP A 1 4.04 -6.13 7.29
N LEU A 2 3.39 -5.11 7.86
CA LEU A 2 3.23 -3.81 7.21
C LEU A 2 4.47 -2.94 7.45
N GLU A 3 5.05 -2.41 6.37
CA GLU A 3 6.19 -1.51 6.40
C GLU A 3 5.74 -0.04 6.54
N ILE A 4 6.67 0.83 6.98
CA ILE A 4 6.43 2.27 7.11
C ILE A 4 7.39 3.01 6.19
N PHE A 5 6.83 3.78 5.27
CA PHE A 5 7.56 4.76 4.47
C PHE A 5 7.42 6.16 5.09
N ALA A 6 8.52 6.92 5.13
CA ALA A 6 8.51 8.33 5.51
C ALA A 6 9.09 9.20 4.40
N ALA A 7 8.23 10.05 3.83
CA ALA A 7 8.64 11.14 2.93
C ALA A 7 9.42 12.18 3.75
N ASN A 8 10.61 12.56 3.29
CA ASN A 8 11.52 13.39 4.06
C ASN A 8 12.02 14.61 3.26
N GLY A 9 12.52 15.61 3.97
CA GLY A 9 13.02 16.86 3.41
C GLY A 9 12.79 18.02 4.35
N HIS A 10 13.80 18.87 4.50
CA HIS A 10 13.75 19.97 5.44
C HIS A 10 12.72 21.03 5.03
N VAL A 11 12.20 21.78 6.00
CA VAL A 11 11.19 22.83 5.76
C VAL A 11 11.83 24.14 5.30
N LEU A 12 13.00 24.45 5.84
CA LEU A 12 13.80 25.64 5.49
C LEU A 12 14.74 25.31 4.32
N ASP A 13 14.62 26.07 3.23
CA ASP A 13 15.50 25.98 2.06
C ASP A 13 16.90 26.57 2.32
N ASN A 14 17.00 27.49 3.27
CA ASN A 14 18.24 28.09 3.74
C ASN A 14 18.86 27.39 4.96
N VAL A 15 18.51 26.12 5.23
CA VAL A 15 18.95 25.43 6.46
C VAL A 15 20.47 25.42 6.65
N LEU A 16 21.25 25.40 5.57
CA LEU A 16 22.71 25.40 5.62
C LEU A 16 23.31 26.70 6.19
N ASP A 17 22.54 27.80 6.20
CA ASP A 17 22.95 29.06 6.85
C ASP A 17 22.81 28.99 8.37
N ILE A 18 22.03 28.02 8.89
CA ILE A 18 21.65 27.88 10.30
C ILE A 18 22.33 26.65 10.92
N ASP A 19 22.29 25.52 10.21
CA ASP A 19 22.81 24.22 10.65
C ASP A 19 23.43 23.48 9.46
N GLN A 20 24.76 23.34 9.50
CA GLN A 20 25.54 22.66 8.46
C GLN A 20 25.55 21.13 8.60
N SER A 21 24.92 20.57 9.63
CA SER A 21 24.83 19.11 9.83
C SER A 21 23.67 18.46 9.07
N THR A 22 22.83 19.24 8.39
CA THR A 22 21.66 18.79 7.64
C THR A 22 21.58 19.49 6.29
N SER A 23 20.62 19.09 5.46
CA SER A 23 20.43 19.58 4.10
C SER A 23 18.95 19.84 3.80
N TYR A 24 18.68 20.69 2.82
CA TYR A 24 17.30 20.99 2.41
C TYR A 24 16.60 19.74 1.85
N GLY A 25 17.24 19.08 0.89
CA GLY A 25 16.82 17.74 0.44
C GLY A 25 17.32 16.67 1.39
N GLN A 26 16.49 15.68 1.71
CA GLN A 26 16.86 14.57 2.59
C GLN A 26 16.44 13.24 1.96
N ARG A 27 17.10 12.15 2.36
CA ARG A 27 16.71 10.79 1.96
C ARG A 27 15.37 10.41 2.59
N ASN A 28 14.52 9.75 1.81
CA ASN A 28 13.32 9.10 2.34
C ASN A 28 13.71 7.88 3.19
N LEU A 29 12.84 7.53 4.15
CA LEU A 29 13.07 6.40 5.04
C LEU A 29 12.08 5.26 4.78
N LEU A 30 12.52 4.03 4.92
CA LEU A 30 11.71 2.82 4.87
C LEU A 30 12.03 1.98 6.11
N PHE A 31 10.99 1.61 6.82
CA PHE A 31 11.09 0.75 7.98
C PHE A 31 10.35 -0.55 7.71
N ARG A 32 11.08 -1.66 7.70
CA ARG A 32 10.47 -2.98 7.68
C ARG A 32 9.98 -3.33 9.07
N ASN A 33 8.78 -3.85 9.17
CA ASN A 33 8.26 -4.38 10.42
C ASN A 33 8.60 -5.87 10.52
N ASP A 34 9.44 -6.21 11.48
CA ASP A 34 9.86 -7.56 11.79
C ASP A 34 9.15 -7.98 13.10
N SER A 35 7.90 -8.46 12.98
CA SER A 35 7.09 -8.94 14.12
C SER A 35 6.92 -7.93 15.26
N GLY A 36 6.61 -6.68 14.91
CA GLY A 36 6.39 -5.58 15.84
C GLY A 36 7.64 -4.73 16.11
N ARG A 37 8.80 -5.12 15.59
CA ARG A 37 10.03 -4.32 15.66
C ARG A 37 10.28 -3.64 14.32
N LEU A 38 10.45 -2.32 14.33
CA LEU A 38 10.81 -1.57 13.12
C LEU A 38 12.33 -1.56 12.91
N ALA A 39 12.77 -1.93 11.71
CA ALA A 39 14.14 -1.84 11.24
C ALA A 39 14.23 -0.86 10.06
N GLU A 40 15.09 0.16 10.15
CA GLU A 40 15.37 1.09 9.04
C GLU A 40 16.18 0.35 7.97
N VAL A 41 15.65 0.26 6.77
CA VAL A 41 16.19 -0.56 5.67
C VAL A 41 16.44 0.22 4.38
N SER A 42 16.29 1.56 4.38
CA SER A 42 16.48 2.42 3.19
C SER A 42 17.82 2.21 2.50
N ALA A 43 18.90 2.02 3.25
CA ALA A 43 20.21 1.77 2.67
C ALA A 43 20.31 0.43 1.93
N ALA A 44 19.39 -0.51 2.21
CA ALA A 44 19.32 -1.83 1.60
C ALA A 44 18.26 -1.93 0.49
N VAL A 45 17.44 -0.89 0.27
CA VAL A 45 16.31 -0.94 -0.67
C VAL A 45 16.51 0.01 -1.85
N GLY A 46 17.24 -0.45 -2.87
CA GLY A 46 17.34 0.21 -4.18
C GLY A 46 17.96 1.63 -4.20
N PRO A 47 18.34 2.13 -5.39
CA PRO A 47 19.00 3.44 -5.51
C PRO A 47 18.05 4.62 -5.28
N GLY A 48 16.74 4.42 -5.42
CA GLY A 48 15.75 5.49 -5.24
C GLY A 48 15.70 6.07 -3.82
N PHE A 49 16.03 5.26 -2.80
CA PHE A 49 16.09 5.70 -1.41
C PHE A 49 17.36 6.48 -1.05
N ALA A 50 18.35 6.51 -1.93
CA ALA A 50 19.53 7.37 -1.79
C ALA A 50 19.29 8.79 -2.34
N LEU A 51 18.16 9.03 -3.02
CA LEU A 51 17.86 10.35 -3.56
C LEU A 51 17.51 11.33 -2.44
N GLU A 52 18.25 12.44 -2.39
CA GLU A 52 17.94 13.57 -1.52
C GLU A 52 16.99 14.54 -2.24
N ARG A 53 15.77 14.63 -1.70
CA ARG A 53 14.67 15.44 -2.24
C ARG A 53 13.91 16.10 -1.12
N VAL A 54 13.04 17.03 -1.50
CA VAL A 54 12.12 17.68 -0.58
C VAL A 54 10.76 16.99 -0.69
N SER A 55 10.70 15.73 -0.26
CA SER A 55 9.48 14.93 -0.35
C SER A 55 8.44 15.42 0.66
N ARG A 56 7.16 15.40 0.27
CA ARG A 56 6.04 15.84 1.12
C ARG A 56 4.90 14.83 1.16
N GLY A 57 4.60 14.20 0.05
CA GLY A 57 3.49 13.26 -0.10
C GLY A 57 3.94 11.96 -0.76
N SER A 58 3.12 10.93 -0.63
CA SER A 58 3.35 9.65 -1.26
C SER A 58 2.05 8.89 -1.47
N ALA A 59 2.01 8.06 -2.51
CA ALA A 59 0.90 7.17 -2.81
C ALA A 59 1.46 5.78 -3.14
N THR A 60 0.85 4.74 -2.57
CA THR A 60 1.17 3.35 -2.94
C THR A 60 0.15 2.80 -3.92
N GLY A 61 0.58 1.95 -4.83
CA GLY A 61 -0.29 1.21 -5.75
C GLY A 61 0.51 0.24 -6.58
N ASP A 62 -0.15 -0.79 -7.10
CA ASP A 62 0.41 -1.74 -8.06
C ASP A 62 0.31 -1.10 -9.45
N TYR A 63 1.36 -0.36 -9.86
CA TYR A 63 1.32 0.53 -11.02
C TYR A 63 1.45 -0.24 -12.34
N ASP A 64 2.21 -1.32 -12.36
CA ASP A 64 2.39 -2.16 -13.54
C ASP A 64 1.58 -3.47 -13.52
N GLY A 65 0.87 -3.75 -12.42
CA GLY A 65 -0.10 -4.84 -12.32
C GLY A 65 0.53 -6.20 -12.05
N ASP A 66 1.74 -6.24 -11.52
CA ASP A 66 2.46 -7.48 -11.23
C ASP A 66 2.16 -8.06 -9.84
N GLY A 67 1.40 -7.30 -9.02
CA GLY A 67 0.92 -7.71 -7.71
C GLY A 67 1.80 -7.28 -6.55
N ASP A 68 2.81 -6.47 -6.79
CA ASP A 68 3.58 -5.84 -5.74
C ASP A 68 3.32 -4.31 -5.64
N PRO A 69 3.36 -3.72 -4.43
CA PRO A 69 3.03 -2.31 -4.27
C PRO A 69 4.22 -1.40 -4.59
N ASP A 70 4.05 -0.56 -5.61
CA ASP A 70 4.95 0.54 -5.93
C ASP A 70 4.69 1.78 -5.08
N LEU A 71 5.64 2.72 -5.11
CA LEU A 71 5.54 3.98 -4.39
C LEU A 71 5.78 5.17 -5.31
N LEU A 72 4.77 6.01 -5.46
CA LEU A 72 4.89 7.34 -6.06
C LEU A 72 5.16 8.37 -4.96
N VAL A 73 6.21 9.16 -5.10
CA VAL A 73 6.63 10.20 -4.14
C VAL A 73 6.52 11.58 -4.77
N PHE A 74 5.83 12.47 -4.06
CA PHE A 74 5.74 13.88 -4.41
C PHE A 74 6.88 14.68 -3.79
N ASN A 75 7.65 15.35 -4.64
CA ASN A 75 8.78 16.20 -4.26
C ASN A 75 8.45 17.67 -4.53
N SER A 76 8.57 18.52 -3.52
CA SER A 76 8.21 19.94 -3.61
C SER A 76 9.12 20.68 -4.58
N GLY A 77 8.54 21.29 -5.61
CA GLY A 77 9.29 22.03 -6.64
C GLY A 77 10.21 21.15 -7.50
N GLN A 78 10.03 19.82 -7.48
CA GLN A 78 10.90 18.85 -8.14
C GLN A 78 10.05 17.79 -8.87
N PRO A 79 10.63 17.04 -9.82
CA PRO A 79 9.92 15.93 -10.47
C PRO A 79 9.44 14.88 -9.46
N LEU A 80 8.32 14.22 -9.78
CA LEU A 80 7.85 13.04 -9.06
C LEU A 80 8.91 11.93 -9.10
N SER A 81 8.95 11.10 -8.07
CA SER A 81 9.75 9.87 -8.07
C SER A 81 8.82 8.67 -8.01
N LEU A 82 8.89 7.81 -9.03
CA LEU A 82 8.27 6.48 -8.98
C LEU A 82 9.34 5.48 -8.56
N LEU A 83 9.10 4.83 -7.42
CA LEU A 83 9.93 3.73 -6.92
C LEU A 83 9.17 2.45 -7.21
N ARG A 84 9.59 1.76 -8.26
CA ARG A 84 9.04 0.45 -8.62
C ARG A 84 9.59 -0.61 -7.69
N ASN A 85 8.73 -1.48 -7.17
CA ASN A 85 9.15 -2.65 -6.44
C ASN A 85 9.32 -3.80 -7.44
N ASP A 86 10.46 -4.50 -7.35
CA ASP A 86 10.82 -5.62 -8.24
C ASP A 86 11.35 -6.81 -7.40
N GLN A 87 11.12 -6.79 -6.08
CA GLN A 87 11.56 -7.85 -5.16
C GLN A 87 10.42 -8.81 -4.78
N GLY A 88 9.22 -8.62 -5.32
CA GLY A 88 8.02 -9.42 -5.04
C GLY A 88 7.92 -10.75 -5.78
N ASP A 89 8.60 -10.92 -6.91
CA ASP A 89 8.35 -11.93 -7.96
C ASP A 89 8.23 -13.39 -7.49
N ALA A 90 8.88 -13.75 -6.38
CA ALA A 90 8.87 -15.12 -5.88
C ALA A 90 7.70 -15.43 -4.95
N ASN A 91 6.89 -14.44 -4.57
CA ASN A 91 5.78 -14.61 -3.63
C ASN A 91 4.42 -14.51 -4.32
N HIS A 92 3.46 -15.21 -3.76
CA HIS A 92 2.07 -15.14 -4.13
C HIS A 92 1.42 -13.90 -3.56
N TRP A 93 0.46 -13.36 -4.30
CA TRP A 93 -0.31 -12.17 -3.93
C TRP A 93 -1.79 -12.35 -4.27
N ILE A 94 -2.63 -11.46 -3.76
CA ILE A 94 -4.01 -11.31 -4.22
C ILE A 94 -4.44 -9.87 -4.00
N THR A 95 -5.04 -9.26 -5.02
CA THR A 95 -5.49 -7.87 -4.96
C THR A 95 -7.00 -7.83 -4.85
N ILE A 96 -7.53 -7.15 -3.83
CA ILE A 96 -8.97 -7.01 -3.60
C ILE A 96 -9.40 -5.59 -3.91
N GLN A 97 -10.35 -5.45 -4.83
CA GLN A 97 -11.08 -4.21 -5.09
C GLN A 97 -12.47 -4.32 -4.49
N LEU A 98 -12.94 -3.25 -3.86
CA LEU A 98 -14.22 -3.22 -3.17
C LEU A 98 -15.15 -2.23 -3.85
N ALA A 99 -16.41 -2.61 -3.98
CA ALA A 99 -17.51 -1.74 -4.33
C ALA A 99 -18.54 -1.76 -3.19
N GLY A 100 -18.74 -0.61 -2.55
CA GLY A 100 -19.72 -0.47 -1.47
C GLY A 100 -21.06 0.06 -1.98
N VAL A 101 -22.06 0.05 -1.11
CA VAL A 101 -23.40 0.62 -1.40
C VAL A 101 -23.65 1.92 -0.62
N ASN A 102 -24.84 2.50 -0.76
CA ASN A 102 -25.34 3.60 0.07
C ASN A 102 -24.43 4.85 0.12
N GLY A 103 -23.95 5.30 -1.04
CA GLY A 103 -23.11 6.51 -1.13
C GLY A 103 -21.64 6.30 -0.78
N ASN A 104 -21.19 5.06 -0.58
CA ASN A 104 -19.78 4.71 -0.45
C ASN A 104 -19.36 3.74 -1.57
N PRO A 105 -19.33 4.19 -2.84
CA PRO A 105 -19.12 3.31 -3.99
C PRO A 105 -17.78 2.59 -3.97
N ASN A 106 -16.76 3.15 -3.30
CA ASN A 106 -15.44 2.54 -3.17
C ASN A 106 -15.29 1.64 -1.93
N GLY A 107 -16.31 1.53 -1.06
CA GLY A 107 -16.22 0.74 0.17
C GLY A 107 -15.18 1.27 1.19
N ILE A 108 -14.89 2.58 1.20
CA ILE A 108 -13.91 3.18 2.11
C ILE A 108 -14.31 2.90 3.57
N GLY A 109 -13.37 2.42 4.38
CA GLY A 109 -13.58 1.99 5.76
C GLY A 109 -13.87 0.50 5.92
N ALA A 110 -14.03 -0.25 4.82
CA ALA A 110 -14.16 -1.70 4.89
C ALA A 110 -12.88 -2.33 5.47
N ARG A 111 -13.05 -3.29 6.37
CA ARG A 111 -11.97 -4.05 7.01
C ARG A 111 -11.95 -5.48 6.49
N LEU A 112 -10.81 -5.88 5.96
CA LEU A 112 -10.55 -7.20 5.41
C LEU A 112 -9.70 -7.98 6.41
N THR A 113 -10.13 -9.19 6.76
CA THR A 113 -9.31 -10.19 7.47
C THR A 113 -9.11 -11.38 6.55
N ALA A 114 -7.86 -11.58 6.13
CA ALA A 114 -7.45 -12.58 5.17
C ALA A 114 -6.68 -13.70 5.88
N THR A 115 -7.07 -14.95 5.62
CA THR A 115 -6.42 -16.15 6.13
C THR A 115 -5.94 -17.01 4.97
N SER A 116 -4.65 -17.36 5.00
CA SER A 116 -4.01 -18.28 4.06
C SER A 116 -3.06 -19.16 4.87
N GLY A 117 -3.41 -20.43 5.09
CA GLY A 117 -2.73 -21.33 6.01
C GLY A 117 -2.57 -20.72 7.41
N ASP A 118 -1.32 -20.59 7.85
CA ASP A 118 -0.87 -19.98 9.10
C ASP A 118 -0.77 -18.44 9.05
N LEU A 119 -0.91 -17.82 7.87
CA LEU A 119 -0.86 -16.37 7.72
C LEU A 119 -2.25 -15.77 7.91
N VAL A 120 -2.36 -14.84 8.87
CA VAL A 120 -3.54 -14.01 9.08
C VAL A 120 -3.15 -12.54 8.94
N GLN A 121 -3.87 -11.80 8.10
CA GLN A 121 -3.62 -10.38 7.87
C GLN A 121 -4.91 -9.58 7.93
N THR A 122 -4.87 -8.43 8.60
CA THR A 122 -5.96 -7.47 8.57
C THR A 122 -5.54 -6.21 7.81
N ARG A 123 -6.43 -5.72 6.95
CA ARG A 123 -6.28 -4.45 6.21
C ARG A 123 -7.59 -3.67 6.26
N GLU A 124 -7.48 -2.36 6.11
CA GLU A 124 -8.62 -1.46 6.03
C GLU A 124 -8.44 -0.59 4.78
N LEU A 125 -9.49 -0.48 3.97
CA LEU A 125 -9.48 0.39 2.80
C LEU A 125 -9.63 1.83 3.27
N ARG A 126 -8.63 2.68 2.99
CA ARG A 126 -8.59 4.06 3.47
C ARG A 126 -8.58 5.02 2.29
N GLY A 127 -9.41 6.06 2.37
CA GLY A 127 -9.53 7.08 1.32
C GLY A 127 -8.41 8.13 1.33
N SER A 128 -7.58 8.17 2.37
CA SER A 128 -6.46 9.10 2.50
C SER A 128 -5.24 8.40 3.10
N ARG A 129 -4.07 8.64 2.52
CA ARG A 129 -2.75 8.25 3.05
C ARG A 129 -1.71 9.29 2.62
N SER A 130 -0.85 9.68 3.55
CA SER A 130 0.18 10.71 3.35
C SER A 130 -0.39 12.14 3.15
N TYR A 131 0.48 13.12 2.98
CA TYR A 131 0.10 14.53 2.82
C TYR A 131 -0.47 14.79 1.42
N LEU A 132 -1.70 15.33 1.36
CA LEU A 132 -2.40 15.69 0.11
C LEU A 132 -2.35 14.60 -0.97
N SER A 133 -2.39 13.33 -0.55
CA SER A 133 -2.18 12.17 -1.43
C SER A 133 -3.27 11.11 -1.21
N GLN A 134 -3.48 10.29 -2.24
CA GLN A 134 -4.37 9.15 -2.20
C GLN A 134 -3.66 7.94 -2.81
N SER A 135 -3.56 6.86 -2.03
CA SER A 135 -3.08 5.56 -2.54
C SER A 135 -4.19 4.89 -3.35
N GLN A 136 -3.81 3.92 -4.18
CA GLN A 136 -4.77 3.13 -4.96
C GLN A 136 -5.85 2.53 -4.04
N LEU A 137 -7.12 2.59 -4.48
CA LEU A 137 -8.27 2.07 -3.72
C LEU A 137 -8.44 0.55 -3.91
N ARG A 138 -7.32 -0.17 -3.79
CA ARG A 138 -7.24 -1.62 -3.81
C ARG A 138 -6.38 -2.09 -2.65
N ILE A 139 -6.65 -3.29 -2.15
CA ILE A 139 -5.86 -3.90 -1.09
C ILE A 139 -5.10 -5.07 -1.71
N CYS A 140 -3.79 -4.89 -1.90
CA CYS A 140 -2.89 -6.01 -2.18
C CYS A 140 -2.54 -6.73 -0.86
N LEU A 141 -2.66 -8.06 -0.89
CA LEU A 141 -2.29 -8.96 0.19
C LEU A 141 -1.22 -9.93 -0.31
N GLY A 142 0.01 -9.77 0.18
CA GLY A 142 1.06 -10.78 -0.03
C GLY A 142 0.74 -12.05 0.76
N LEU A 143 0.72 -13.20 0.09
CA LEU A 143 0.44 -14.53 0.66
C LEU A 143 1.72 -15.34 0.93
N GLY A 144 2.88 -14.85 0.49
CA GLY A 144 4.17 -15.54 0.63
C GLY A 144 4.23 -16.76 -0.29
N LYS A 145 4.49 -17.96 0.24
CA LYS A 145 4.57 -19.19 -0.57
C LYS A 145 3.25 -19.95 -0.69
N ARG A 146 2.15 -19.35 -0.24
CA ARG A 146 0.85 -20.00 -0.16
C ARG A 146 0.08 -19.76 -1.47
N PRO A 147 -0.40 -20.83 -2.14
CA PRO A 147 -0.93 -20.71 -3.50
C PRO A 147 -2.37 -20.20 -3.57
N GLN A 148 -3.01 -19.95 -2.41
CA GLN A 148 -4.40 -19.51 -2.34
C GLN A 148 -4.68 -18.72 -1.06
N LEU A 149 -5.71 -17.88 -1.11
CA LEU A 149 -6.37 -17.29 0.04
C LEU A 149 -7.53 -18.21 0.47
N ASP A 150 -7.48 -18.75 1.69
CA ASP A 150 -8.46 -19.74 2.15
C ASP A 150 -9.78 -19.07 2.54
N VAL A 151 -9.69 -17.97 3.30
CA VAL A 151 -10.85 -17.20 3.79
C VAL A 151 -10.54 -15.72 3.72
N LEU A 152 -11.49 -14.96 3.18
CA LEU A 152 -11.50 -13.50 3.24
C LEU A 152 -12.78 -13.04 3.93
N GLU A 153 -12.68 -12.55 5.16
CA GLU A 153 -13.77 -11.85 5.83
C GLU A 153 -13.72 -10.36 5.51
N VAL A 154 -14.84 -9.80 5.01
CA VAL A 154 -15.01 -8.38 4.76
C VAL A 154 -16.08 -7.84 5.71
N ARG A 155 -15.67 -6.92 6.59
CA ARG A 155 -16.58 -6.11 7.39
C ARG A 155 -16.76 -4.76 6.72
N TRP A 156 -17.95 -4.52 6.21
CA TRP A 156 -18.32 -3.31 5.48
C TRP A 156 -18.65 -2.15 6.43
N PRO A 157 -18.52 -0.89 5.97
CA PRO A 157 -18.91 0.29 6.73
C PRO A 157 -20.40 0.32 7.13
N SER A 158 -21.26 -0.37 6.38
CA SER A 158 -22.69 -0.55 6.71
C SER A 158 -22.92 -1.40 7.97
N GLY A 159 -21.89 -2.10 8.46
CA GLY A 159 -21.99 -3.11 9.51
C GLY A 159 -22.18 -4.54 9.00
N ARG A 160 -22.43 -4.74 7.70
CA ARG A 160 -22.49 -6.07 7.08
C ARG A 160 -21.13 -6.78 7.20
N VAL A 161 -21.17 -8.10 7.41
CA VAL A 161 -19.99 -8.96 7.40
C VAL A 161 -20.24 -10.08 6.40
N GLU A 162 -19.29 -10.27 5.48
CA GLU A 162 -19.33 -11.32 4.46
C GLU A 162 -18.03 -12.11 4.47
N GLN A 163 -18.11 -13.38 4.13
CA GLN A 163 -16.95 -14.26 3.99
C GLN A 163 -16.89 -14.80 2.57
N PHE A 164 -15.69 -14.77 1.98
CA PHE A 164 -15.42 -15.17 0.62
C PHE A 164 -14.24 -16.15 0.57
N GLY A 165 -14.11 -16.85 -0.55
CA GLY A 165 -13.04 -17.81 -0.83
C GLY A 165 -13.52 -19.27 -0.85
N PRO A 166 -12.59 -20.21 -1.07
CA PRO A 166 -11.17 -19.98 -1.32
C PRO A 166 -10.91 -19.35 -2.70
N PHE A 167 -9.80 -18.63 -2.83
CA PHE A 167 -9.34 -18.01 -4.08
C PHE A 167 -7.91 -18.40 -4.40
N ALA A 168 -7.64 -18.81 -5.65
CA ALA A 168 -6.27 -18.99 -6.11
C ALA A 168 -5.48 -17.67 -5.97
N ALA A 169 -4.18 -17.76 -5.71
CA ALA A 169 -3.31 -16.59 -5.68
C ALA A 169 -3.04 -16.03 -7.09
N ASN A 170 -2.33 -14.91 -7.13
CA ASN A 170 -1.82 -14.20 -8.30
C ASN A 170 -2.94 -13.67 -9.21
N GLN A 171 -3.96 -13.07 -8.60
CA GLN A 171 -5.07 -12.46 -9.32
C GLN A 171 -5.66 -11.27 -8.56
N ALA A 172 -6.42 -10.45 -9.30
CA ALA A 172 -7.27 -9.42 -8.74
C ALA A 172 -8.73 -9.89 -8.67
N ILE A 173 -9.43 -9.53 -7.59
CA ILE A 173 -10.83 -9.87 -7.36
C ILE A 173 -11.60 -8.60 -6.99
N ALA A 174 -12.72 -8.38 -7.65
CA ALA A 174 -13.68 -7.34 -7.30
C ALA A 174 -14.81 -7.92 -6.45
N LEU A 175 -15.09 -7.30 -5.30
CA LEU A 175 -16.17 -7.67 -4.39
C LEU A 175 -17.15 -6.51 -4.25
N VAL A 176 -18.43 -6.80 -4.42
CA VAL A 176 -19.53 -5.86 -4.27
C VAL A 176 -20.32 -6.21 -3.01
N GLU A 177 -20.51 -5.24 -2.13
CA GLU A 177 -21.23 -5.41 -0.87
C GLU A 177 -22.63 -6.00 -1.09
N GLY A 178 -22.89 -7.19 -0.53
CA GLY A 178 -24.19 -7.85 -0.64
C GLY A 178 -24.46 -8.59 -1.95
N GLU A 179 -23.60 -8.45 -2.97
CA GLU A 179 -23.72 -9.17 -4.26
C GLU A 179 -22.61 -10.21 -4.45
N GLY A 180 -21.48 -10.04 -3.77
CA GLY A 180 -20.34 -10.95 -3.80
C GLY A 180 -19.34 -10.63 -4.91
N ILE A 181 -18.84 -11.65 -5.62
CA ILE A 181 -17.79 -11.48 -6.62
C ILE A 181 -18.38 -10.86 -7.88
N SER A 182 -17.78 -9.76 -8.35
CA SER A 182 -18.12 -9.14 -9.62
C SER A 182 -17.27 -9.72 -10.75
N ALA A 183 -17.90 -9.97 -11.90
CA ALA A 183 -17.20 -10.36 -13.13
C ALA A 183 -16.47 -9.18 -13.81
N ALA A 184 -16.71 -7.95 -13.37
CA ALA A 184 -16.00 -6.78 -13.88
C ALA A 184 -14.61 -6.72 -13.24
N SER A 185 -13.56 -6.83 -14.07
CA SER A 185 -12.16 -6.64 -13.68
C SER A 185 -11.85 -5.21 -13.21
N ASP A 186 -12.77 -4.27 -13.48
CA ASP A 186 -12.78 -2.90 -12.98
C ASP A 186 -14.24 -2.42 -12.86
N PRO A 187 -14.79 -2.17 -11.66
CA PRO A 187 -15.97 -1.33 -11.54
C PRO A 187 -15.64 0.12 -11.97
N PRO A 188 -16.64 0.87 -12.48
CA PRO A 188 -16.46 2.16 -13.16
C PRO A 188 -15.79 3.25 -12.31
#